data_AF-A0A968KD09-F1
#
_entry.id   AF-A0A968KD09-F1
#
_cell.length_a   1.000
_cell.length_b   1.000
_cell.length_c   1.000
_cell.angle_alpha   90.00
_cell.angle_beta   90.00
_cell.angle_gamma   90.00
#
_symmetry.space_group_name_H-M   'P 1'
#
loop_
_entity.id
_entity.type
_entity.pdbx_description
1 polymer ?
#
loop_
_entity_poly.entity_id
_entity_poly.type
_entity_poly.pdbx_seq_one_letter_code
_entity_poly.pdbx_strand_id
1 'polypeptide(L)' 'MPRKKNQLTTVSITLSTTQAVVDYLQALVESGLYGKNPAEAAERLTARGIEDLIERGKLQRRATKRDRRR' A
#
# COMPACT_ATOMS: atom_id res chain seq x y z
N MET A 1 11.40 -30.28 1.11
CA MET A 1 11.35 -29.49 -0.14
C MET A 1 11.84 -28.07 0.15
N PRO A 2 12.82 -27.51 -0.58
CA PRO A 2 13.27 -26.15 -0.34
C PRO A 2 12.16 -25.17 -0.74
N ARG A 3 11.68 -24.38 0.23
CA ARG A 3 10.71 -23.30 -0.03
C ARG A 3 11.34 -22.31 -1.00
N LYS A 4 10.70 -22.07 -2.15
CA LYS A 4 10.99 -20.93 -3.03
C LYS A 4 11.00 -19.66 -2.15
N LYS A 5 12.13 -18.98 -2.02
CA LYS A 5 12.21 -17.68 -1.33
C LYS A 5 11.17 -16.74 -1.97
N ASN A 6 10.34 -16.11 -1.14
CA ASN A 6 9.37 -15.11 -1.58
C ASN A 6 10.06 -14.09 -2.50
N GLN A 7 9.58 -13.96 -3.74
CA GLN A 7 10.13 -13.04 -4.75
C GLN A 7 9.59 -11.61 -4.61
N LEU A 8 8.70 -11.37 -3.64
CA LEU A 8 8.16 -10.06 -3.32
C LEU A 8 8.98 -9.48 -2.17
N THR A 9 9.71 -8.41 -2.46
CA THR A 9 10.41 -7.61 -1.45
C THR A 9 9.37 -6.79 -0.70
N THR A 10 8.99 -7.23 0.50
CA THR A 10 8.23 -6.38 1.43
C THR A 10 9.17 -5.29 1.93
N VAL A 11 8.75 -4.03 1.78
CA VAL A 11 9.48 -2.87 2.31
C VAL A 11 8.62 -2.28 3.42
N SER A 12 9.19 -2.15 4.61
CA SER A 12 8.54 -1.49 5.74
C SER A 12 8.84 0.00 5.71
N ILE A 13 7.79 0.83 5.84
CA ILE A 13 7.91 2.28 5.97
C ILE A 13 7.32 2.65 7.34
N THR A 14 8.09 3.37 8.16
CA THR A 14 7.59 3.95 9.41
C THR A 14 7.00 5.32 9.11
N LEU A 15 5.74 5.54 9.49
CA LEU A 15 5.05 6.82 9.30
C LEU A 15 4.69 7.44 10.65
N SER A 16 4.83 8.76 10.74
CA SER A 16 4.33 9.55 11.87
C SER A 16 3.03 10.21 11.46
N THR A 17 1.96 9.99 12.22
CA THR A 17 0.64 10.55 11.95
C THR A 17 -0.08 10.88 13.25
N THR A 18 -1.22 11.56 13.15
CA THR A 18 -2.08 11.90 14.29
C THR A 18 -2.87 10.68 14.77
N GLN A 19 -3.25 10.67 16.06
CA GLN A 19 -4.08 9.60 16.63
C GLN A 19 -5.40 9.42 15.88
N ALA A 20 -6.07 10.52 15.49
CA ALA A 20 -7.32 10.46 14.73
C ALA A 20 -7.22 9.62 13.45
N VAL A 21 -6.08 9.70 12.74
CA VAL A 21 -5.85 8.88 11.54
C VAL A 21 -5.75 7.40 11.89
N VAL A 22 -5.10 7.06 13.00
CA VAL A 22 -5.01 5.67 13.49
C VAL A 22 -6.39 5.14 13.83
N ASP A 23 -7.24 5.94 14.46
CA ASP A 23 -8.60 5.56 14.82
C ASP A 23 -9.46 5.29 13.57
N TYR A 24 -9.34 6.13 12.53
CA TYR A 24 -9.99 5.85 11.24
C TYR A 24 -9.46 4.58 10.57
N LEU A 25 -8.16 4.32 10.64
CA LEU A 25 -7.59 3.06 10.11
C LEU A 25 -8.15 1.85 10.86
N GLN A 26 -8.37 1.94 12.16
CA GLN A 26 -9.02 0.87 12.94
C GLN A 26 -10.47 0.67 12.50
N ALA A 27 -11.26 1.75 12.38
CA ALA A 27 -12.64 1.67 11.90
C ALA A 27 -12.75 1.04 10.49
N LEU A 28 -11.78 1.32 9.62
CA LEU A 28 -11.71 0.71 8.29
C LEU A 28 -11.39 -0.79 8.34
N VAL A 29 -10.56 -1.23 9.29
CA VAL A 29 -10.32 -2.66 9.52
C VAL A 29 -11.58 -3.34 10.05
N GLU A 30 -12.32 -2.70 10.96
CA GLU A 30 -13.58 -3.21 11.50
C GLU A 30 -14.65 -3.39 10.43
N SER A 31 -14.64 -2.57 9.37
CA SER A 31 -15.52 -2.77 8.21
C SER A 31 -15.27 -4.08 7.46
N GLY A 32 -14.12 -4.73 7.68
CA GLY A 32 -13.71 -5.96 7.02
C GLY A 32 -13.21 -5.79 5.58
N LEU A 33 -13.29 -4.60 5.00
CA LEU A 33 -12.97 -4.35 3.58
C LEU A 33 -11.52 -3.92 3.36
N TYR A 34 -10.84 -3.39 4.38
CA TYR A 34 -9.50 -2.78 4.24
C TYR A 34 -8.35 -3.61 4.81
N GLY A 35 -8.58 -4.88 5.11
CA GLY A 35 -7.54 -5.80 5.60
C GLY A 35 -7.74 -6.16 7.07
N LYS A 36 -6.72 -6.76 7.67
CA LYS A 36 -6.79 -7.34 9.03
C LYS A 36 -6.20 -6.47 10.12
N ASN A 37 -5.45 -5.42 9.76
CA ASN A 37 -4.81 -4.53 10.70
C ASN A 37 -4.65 -3.11 10.11
N PRO A 38 -4.40 -2.09 10.95
CA PRO A 38 -4.29 -0.70 10.49
C PRO A 38 -3.20 -0.47 9.45
N ALA A 39 -2.12 -1.27 9.46
CA ALA A 39 -1.03 -1.16 8.49
C ALA A 39 -1.46 -1.64 7.10
N GLU A 40 -2.22 -2.73 7.00
CA GLU A 40 -2.80 -3.20 5.74
C GLU A 40 -3.82 -2.19 5.20
N ALA A 41 -4.65 -1.61 6.08
CA ALA A 41 -5.58 -0.56 5.67
C ALA A 41 -4.84 0.66 5.12
N ALA A 42 -3.76 1.09 5.80
CA ALA A 42 -2.92 2.19 5.35
C ALA A 42 -2.24 1.88 4.00
N GLU A 43 -1.74 0.66 3.82
CA GLU A 43 -1.13 0.23 2.56
C GLU A 43 -2.12 0.31 1.40
N ARG A 44 -3.32 -0.25 1.56
CA ARG A 44 -4.37 -0.22 0.53
C ARG A 44 -4.81 1.19 0.18
N LEU A 45 -5.02 2.04 1.20
CA LEU A 45 -5.38 3.44 0.98
C LEU A 45 -4.27 4.20 0.26
N THR A 46 -3.01 3.93 0.61
CA THR A 46 -1.86 4.57 -0.03
C THR A 46 -1.74 4.12 -1.48
N ALA A 47 -1.90 2.82 -1.76
CA ALA A 47 -1.88 2.29 -3.12
C ALA A 47 -2.97 2.94 -3.98
N ARG A 48 -4.21 2.97 -3.49
CA ARG A 48 -5.33 3.60 -4.19
C ARG A 48 -5.12 5.12 -4.38
N GLY A 49 -4.61 5.81 -3.37
CA GLY A 49 -4.30 7.24 -3.49
C GLY A 49 -3.23 7.52 -4.54
N ILE A 50 -2.23 6.65 -4.67
CA ILE A 50 -1.21 6.76 -5.74
C ILE A 50 -1.84 6.53 -7.11
N GLU A 51 -2.72 5.53 -7.25
CA GLU A 51 -3.46 5.28 -8.50
C GLU A 51 -4.31 6.49 -8.90
N ASP A 52 -5.11 7.03 -7.98
CA ASP A 52 -5.94 8.23 -8.20
C ASP A 52 -5.08 9.44 -8.63
N LEU A 53 -3.91 9.62 -8.02
CA LEU A 53 -2.99 10.70 -8.39
C LEU A 53 -2.37 10.51 -9.78
N ILE A 54 -2.13 9.25 -10.19
CA ILE A 54 -1.69 8.92 -11.55
C ILE A 54 -2.81 9.21 -12.55
N GLU A 55 -4.03 8.76 -12.27
CA GLU A 55 -5.20 8.98 -13.13
C GLU A 55 -5.50 10.46 -13.33
N ARG A 56 -5.33 11.27 -12.27
CA ARG A 56 -5.48 12.74 -12.33
C ARG A 56 -4.29 13.46 -12.98
N GLY A 57 -3.28 12.74 -13.43
CA GLY A 57 -2.06 13.30 -14.03
C GLY A 57 -1.18 14.09 -13.05
N LYS A 58 -1.40 13.96 -11.73
CA LYS A 58 -0.59 14.61 -10.68
C LYS A 58 0.69 13.84 -10.39
N LEU A 59 0.69 12.53 -10.65
CA LEU A 59 1.88 11.68 -10.62
C LEU A 59 2.09 11.04 -11.99
N GLN A 60 3.32 11.03 -12.47
CA GLN A 60 3.68 10.25 -13.65
C GLN A 60 3.93 8.80 -13.24
N ARG A 61 3.35 7.86 -13.99
CA ARG A 61 3.61 6.43 -13.79
C ARG A 61 5.09 6.15 -14.02
N ARG A 62 5.80 5.81 -12.95
CA ARG A 62 7.20 5.39 -13.06
C ARG A 62 7.23 3.95 -13.55
N ALA A 63 7.84 3.72 -14.72
CA ALA A 63 8.19 2.38 -15.16
C ALA A 63 9.17 1.80 -14.14
N THR A 64 8.70 0.88 -13.29
CA THR A 64 9.60 0.08 -12.46
C THR A 64 10.49 -0.70 -13.41
N LYS A 65 11.77 -0.93 -13.06
CA LYS A 65 12.79 -1.57 -13.91
C LYS A 65 12.40 -2.94 -14.52
N ARG A 66 11.22 -3.49 -14.19
CA ARG A 66 10.66 -4.72 -14.75
C ARG A 66 9.93 -4.56 -16.08
N ASP A 67 9.49 -3.35 -16.45
CA ASP A 67 8.73 -3.15 -17.71
C ASP A 67 9.63 -3.15 -18.97
N ARG A 68 10.95 -3.12 -18.77
CA ARG A 68 11.96 -3.15 -19.86
C ARG A 68 12.43 -4.57 -20.23
N ARG A 69 11.75 -5.61 -19.77
CA ARG A 69 12.05 -7.02 -20.11
C ARG A 69 10.85 -7.71 -20.78
N ARG A 70 10.27 -7.06 -21.80
CA ARG A 70 9.42 -7.70 -22.78
C ARG A 70 9.99 -7.46 -24.17
#